data_AF-A0AAX3FLP2-F1
#
_entry.id   AF-A0AAX3FLP2-F1
#
_cell.length_a   1.000
_cell.length_b   1.000
_cell.length_c   1.000
_cell.angle_alpha   90.00
_cell.angle_beta   90.00
_cell.angle_gamma   90.00
#
_symmetry.space_group_name_H-M   'P 1'
#
loop_
_entity.id
_entity.type
_entity.pdbx_description
1 polymer ?
#
loop_
_entity_poly.entity_id
_entity_poly.type
_entity_poly.pdbx_seq_one_letter_code
_entity_poly.pdbx_strand_id
1 'polypeptide(L)'
;MAHDVDVQNAVRRAYVFDRLSLEMAAEKAGVSFGTARRWKAQAEKNGDNWEKARDVQVMASGGIENIAQGLLTGFLIKYRTLMTELEENTEMTTASKVEALSALADSFAKMTASSKKLLPETSAMATAMRSIELMANIVKTKKPHLLPDFLEMLDDLEVQFKKEFK
;
A
#
# COMPACT_ATOMS: atom_id res chain seq x y z
N MET A 1 19.11 16.61 -25.36
CA MET A 1 18.13 17.60 -24.81
C MET A 1 16.73 17.01 -24.66
N ALA A 2 16.06 16.43 -25.66
CA ALA A 2 14.80 15.70 -25.44
C ALA A 2 15.00 14.33 -24.75
N HIS A 3 15.99 13.56 -25.23
CA HIS A 3 16.31 12.24 -24.71
C HIS A 3 16.74 12.24 -23.23
N ASP A 4 17.37 13.32 -22.73
CA ASP A 4 17.77 13.42 -21.32
C ASP A 4 16.57 13.64 -20.38
N VAL A 5 15.55 14.36 -20.84
CA VAL A 5 14.32 14.63 -20.07
C VAL A 5 13.50 13.36 -19.96
N ASP A 6 13.38 12.59 -21.05
CA ASP A 6 12.67 11.31 -21.05
C ASP A 6 13.34 10.28 -20.13
N VAL A 7 14.69 10.22 -20.15
CA VAL A 7 15.46 9.35 -19.26
C VAL A 7 15.35 9.80 -17.80
N GLN A 8 15.39 11.11 -17.52
CA GLN A 8 15.16 11.64 -16.17
C GLN A 8 13.75 11.29 -15.66
N ASN A 9 12.74 11.40 -16.52
CA ASN A 9 11.36 11.00 -16.20
C ASN A 9 11.24 9.50 -15.94
N ALA A 10 11.99 8.66 -16.68
CA ALA A 10 12.05 7.22 -16.44
C ALA A 10 12.67 6.90 -15.07
N VAL A 11 13.78 7.56 -14.70
CA VAL A 11 14.38 7.42 -13.37
C VAL A 11 13.40 7.87 -12.27
N ARG A 12 12.77 9.04 -12.44
CA ARG A 12 11.77 9.54 -11.49
C ARG A 12 10.63 8.55 -11.34
N ARG A 13 10.14 7.98 -12.44
CA ARG A 13 9.04 7.02 -12.42
C ARG A 13 9.43 5.74 -11.66
N ALA A 14 10.59 5.18 -11.98
CA ALA A 14 11.11 3.99 -11.32
C ALA A 14 11.35 4.20 -9.81
N TYR A 15 11.78 5.40 -9.43
CA TYR A 15 12.01 5.77 -8.03
C TYR A 15 10.70 6.01 -7.25
N VAL A 16 9.82 6.86 -7.80
CA VAL A 16 8.60 7.33 -7.14
C VAL A 16 7.49 6.27 -7.18
N PHE A 17 7.24 5.68 -8.35
CA PHE A 17 6.12 4.76 -8.57
C PHE A 17 6.52 3.28 -8.45
N ASP A 18 7.64 2.88 -9.07
CA ASP A 18 8.10 1.46 -8.99
C ASP A 18 8.84 1.15 -7.67
N ARG A 19 9.05 2.16 -6.82
CA ARG A 19 9.66 2.07 -5.48
C ARG A 19 11.07 1.49 -5.45
N LEU A 20 11.77 1.49 -6.58
CA LEU A 20 13.15 1.05 -6.66
C LEU A 20 14.06 1.98 -5.83
N SER A 21 15.19 1.44 -5.35
CA SER A 21 16.26 2.30 -4.85
C SER A 21 16.71 3.24 -5.97
N LEU A 22 17.26 4.40 -5.61
CA LEU A 22 17.74 5.34 -6.61
C LEU A 22 18.86 4.74 -7.49
N GLU A 23 19.62 3.78 -6.95
CA GLU A 23 20.61 2.99 -7.68
C GLU A 23 19.97 2.07 -8.72
N MET A 24 18.96 1.28 -8.33
CA MET A 24 18.23 0.40 -9.24
C MET A 24 17.42 1.18 -10.30
N ALA A 25 16.88 2.35 -9.94
CA ALA A 25 16.19 3.24 -10.88
C ALA A 25 17.17 3.82 -11.92
N ALA A 26 18.39 4.17 -11.50
CA ALA A 26 19.46 4.64 -12.38
C ALA A 26 19.90 3.54 -13.35
N GLU A 27 20.14 2.33 -12.83
CA GLU A 27 20.51 1.15 -13.61
C GLU A 27 19.42 0.81 -14.65
N LYS A 28 18.15 0.76 -14.23
CA LYS A 28 17.01 0.48 -15.11
C LYS A 28 16.87 1.51 -16.25
N ALA A 29 17.27 2.75 -16.03
CA ALA A 29 17.24 3.81 -17.03
C ALA A 29 18.56 3.98 -17.81
N GLY A 30 19.57 3.14 -17.55
CA GLY A 30 20.86 3.17 -18.22
C GLY A 30 21.74 4.38 -17.87
N VAL A 31 21.58 4.97 -16.68
CA VAL A 31 22.36 6.14 -16.23
C VAL A 31 23.17 5.84 -14.98
N SER A 32 24.23 6.62 -14.75
CA SER A 32 25.02 6.48 -13.53
C SER A 32 24.24 6.94 -12.29
N PHE A 33 24.52 6.32 -11.14
CA PHE A 33 23.92 6.70 -9.86
C PHE A 33 24.15 8.19 -9.52
N GLY A 34 25.35 8.71 -9.80
CA GLY A 34 25.67 10.13 -9.61
C GLY A 34 24.77 11.07 -10.43
N THR A 35 24.39 10.65 -11.65
CA THR A 35 23.45 11.40 -12.50
C THR A 35 22.05 11.42 -11.89
N ALA A 36 21.54 10.27 -11.47
CA ALA A 36 20.24 10.15 -10.82
C ALA A 36 20.16 10.96 -9.51
N ARG A 37 21.23 10.94 -8.71
CA ARG A 37 21.34 11.73 -7.47
C ARG A 37 21.30 13.24 -7.75
N ARG A 38 22.03 13.70 -8.77
CA ARG A 38 22.02 15.10 -9.20
C ARG A 38 20.62 15.52 -9.66
N TRP A 39 19.95 14.69 -10.45
CA TRP A 39 18.58 14.96 -10.91
C TRP A 39 17.57 15.04 -9.77
N LYS A 40 17.62 14.10 -8.82
CA LYS A 40 16.76 14.15 -7.61
C LYS A 40 16.97 15.45 -6.83
N ALA A 41 18.23 15.85 -6.62
CA ALA A 41 18.55 17.09 -5.90
C ALA A 41 18.13 18.35 -6.67
N GLN A 42 18.25 18.35 -8.00
CA GLN A 42 17.81 19.47 -8.82
C GLN A 42 16.27 19.58 -8.87
N ALA A 43 15.58 18.45 -8.97
CA ALA A 43 14.13 18.39 -8.91
C ALA A 43 13.61 18.95 -7.58
N GLU A 44 14.25 18.58 -6.47
CA GLU A 44 13.91 19.11 -5.13
C GLU A 44 14.08 20.63 -5.06
N LYS A 45 15.18 21.17 -5.59
CA LYS A 45 15.39 22.63 -5.69
C LYS A 45 14.35 23.33 -6.56
N ASN A 46 13.81 22.63 -7.56
CA ASN A 46 12.75 23.12 -8.44
C ASN A 46 11.33 22.86 -7.86
N GLY A 47 11.22 22.38 -6.61
CA GLY A 47 9.95 22.15 -5.92
C GLY A 47 9.35 20.75 -6.10
N ASP A 48 9.96 19.88 -6.91
CA ASP A 48 9.56 18.48 -7.08
C ASP A 48 10.38 17.57 -6.15
N ASN A 49 9.91 17.41 -4.92
CA ASN A 49 10.53 16.51 -3.97
C ASN A 49 10.08 15.07 -4.23
N TRP A 50 10.97 14.26 -4.82
CA TRP A 50 10.68 12.86 -5.17
C TRP A 50 10.41 11.97 -3.95
N GLU A 51 10.94 12.30 -2.78
CA GLU A 51 10.63 11.55 -1.54
C GLU A 51 9.20 11.83 -1.10
N LYS A 52 8.82 13.11 -1.05
CA LYS A 52 7.44 13.51 -0.75
C LYS A 52 6.46 12.97 -1.78
N ALA A 53 6.80 12.99 -3.07
CA ALA A 53 5.97 12.41 -4.12
C ALA A 53 5.79 10.89 -3.93
N ARG A 54 6.86 10.21 -3.50
CA ARG A 54 6.85 8.78 -3.17
C ARG A 54 6.01 8.47 -1.93
N ASP A 55 5.95 9.38 -0.96
CA ASP A 55 5.17 9.25 0.28
C ASP A 55 3.69 9.64 0.11
N VAL A 56 3.39 10.69 -0.66
CA VAL A 56 2.01 11.12 -0.98
C VAL A 56 1.29 10.04 -1.80
N GLN A 57 1.99 9.35 -2.70
CA GLN A 57 1.42 8.21 -3.42
C GLN A 57 1.00 7.08 -2.47
N VAL A 58 1.77 6.81 -1.40
CA VAL A 58 1.41 5.82 -0.37
C VAL A 58 0.10 6.23 0.32
N MET A 59 -0.06 7.52 0.62
CA MET A 59 -1.30 8.01 1.25
C MET A 59 -2.50 7.97 0.29
N ALA A 60 -2.29 8.21 -1.01
CA ALA A 60 -3.37 8.22 -2.01
C ALA A 60 -3.76 6.83 -2.53
N SER A 61 -2.87 5.83 -2.48
CA SER A 61 -3.09 4.50 -3.06
C SER A 61 -3.29 3.37 -2.04
N GLY A 62 -3.63 3.68 -0.78
CA GLY A 62 -3.74 2.65 0.28
C GLY A 62 -2.43 1.94 0.58
N GLY A 63 -1.32 2.69 0.51
CA GLY A 63 0.03 2.19 0.64
C GLY A 63 0.33 1.66 2.04
N ILE A 64 1.13 0.59 2.10
CA ILE A 64 1.34 -0.35 3.21
C ILE A 64 0.24 -1.41 3.32
N GLU A 65 -1.05 -1.05 3.33
CA GLU A 65 -2.13 -2.04 3.47
C GLU A 65 -2.23 -2.98 2.27
N ASN A 66 -2.16 -2.45 1.03
CA ASN A 66 -2.17 -3.29 -0.18
C ASN A 66 -0.91 -4.19 -0.30
N ILE A 67 0.24 -3.71 0.19
CA ILE A 67 1.48 -4.49 0.21
C ILE A 67 1.41 -5.57 1.30
N ALA A 68 0.91 -5.24 2.49
CA ALA A 68 0.69 -6.18 3.57
C ALA A 68 -0.34 -7.25 3.15
N GLN A 69 -1.44 -6.87 2.51
CA GLN A 69 -2.42 -7.80 1.95
C GLN A 69 -1.81 -8.70 0.87
N GLY A 70 -0.99 -8.15 -0.03
CA GLY A 70 -0.26 -8.92 -1.03
C GLY A 70 0.72 -9.93 -0.41
N LEU A 71 1.48 -9.51 0.61
CA LEU A 71 2.40 -10.39 1.34
C LEU A 71 1.67 -11.48 2.13
N LEU A 72 0.54 -11.15 2.77
CA LEU A 72 -0.31 -12.12 3.46
C LEU A 72 -0.89 -13.14 2.50
N THR A 73 -1.39 -12.67 1.35
CA THR A 73 -1.91 -13.55 0.29
C THR A 73 -0.82 -14.48 -0.23
N GLY A 74 0.38 -13.95 -0.51
CA GLY A 74 1.53 -14.74 -0.92
C GLY A 74 1.96 -15.77 0.14
N PHE A 75 1.91 -15.41 1.42
CA PHE A 75 2.15 -16.35 2.51
C PHE A 75 1.11 -17.47 2.54
N LEU A 76 -0.19 -17.15 2.45
CA LEU A 76 -1.27 -18.15 2.48
C LEU A 76 -1.17 -19.15 1.33
N ILE A 77 -0.82 -18.68 0.14
CA ILE A 77 -0.58 -19.56 -1.02
C ILE A 77 0.58 -20.51 -0.73
N LYS A 78 1.73 -20.00 -0.29
CA LYS A 78 2.90 -20.84 0.05
C LYS A 78 2.62 -21.81 1.20
N TYR A 79 1.88 -21.37 2.21
CA TYR A 79 1.48 -22.19 3.35
C TYR A 79 0.66 -23.40 2.89
N ARG A 80 -0.34 -23.18 2.02
CA ARG A 80 -1.16 -24.25 1.45
C ARG A 80 -0.31 -25.22 0.61
N THR A 81 0.57 -24.69 -0.25
CA THR A 81 1.46 -25.52 -1.07
C THR A 81 2.35 -26.42 -0.20
N LEU A 82 2.99 -25.87 0.83
CA LEU A 82 3.87 -26.63 1.72
C LEU A 82 3.10 -27.67 2.55
N MET A 83 1.88 -27.37 3.00
CA MET A 83 1.01 -28.35 3.66
C MET A 83 0.74 -29.55 2.75
N THR A 84 0.32 -29.29 1.50
CA THR A 84 0.06 -30.36 0.52
C THR A 84 1.33 -31.16 0.21
N GLU A 85 2.46 -30.50 0.00
CA GLU A 85 3.74 -31.18 -0.24
C GLU A 85 4.14 -32.09 0.94
N LEU A 86 3.95 -31.64 2.20
CA LEU A 86 4.25 -32.44 3.39
C LEU A 86 3.31 -33.64 3.57
N GLU A 87 2.02 -33.46 3.25
CA GLU A 87 1.04 -34.53 3.28
C GLU A 87 1.39 -35.63 2.26
N GLU A 88 1.69 -35.24 1.02
CA GLU A 88 1.99 -36.12 -0.10
C GLU A 88 3.40 -36.73 -0.04
N ASN A 89 4.33 -36.16 0.73
CA ASN A 89 5.72 -36.62 0.78
C ASN A 89 5.83 -38.05 1.35
N THR A 90 6.21 -39.03 0.53
CA THR A 90 6.34 -40.44 0.98
C THR A 90 7.70 -40.78 1.59
N GLU A 91 8.68 -39.89 1.49
CA GLU A 91 10.07 -40.11 1.94
C GLU A 91 10.30 -39.63 3.38
N MET A 92 9.53 -38.65 3.85
CA MET A 92 9.61 -38.13 5.21
C MET A 92 8.97 -39.05 6.23
N THR A 93 9.63 -39.22 7.37
CA THR A 93 9.06 -39.94 8.52
C THR A 93 7.84 -39.21 9.07
N THR A 94 6.89 -39.94 9.64
CA THR A 94 5.70 -39.36 10.30
C THR A 94 6.09 -38.33 11.38
N ALA A 95 7.13 -38.60 12.16
CA ALA A 95 7.60 -37.68 13.19
C ALA A 95 8.11 -36.36 12.56
N SER A 96 8.92 -36.43 11.50
CA SER A 96 9.40 -35.25 10.78
C SER A 96 8.28 -34.46 10.11
N LYS A 97 7.24 -35.14 9.61
CA LYS A 97 6.04 -34.47 9.06
C LYS A 97 5.29 -33.69 10.13
N VAL A 98 5.05 -34.30 11.30
CA VAL A 98 4.37 -33.65 12.43
C VAL A 98 5.14 -32.42 12.91
N GLU A 99 6.47 -32.51 12.97
CA GLU A 99 7.33 -31.38 13.33
C GLU A 99 7.24 -30.24 12.32
N ALA A 100 7.33 -30.55 11.01
CA ALA A 100 7.20 -29.56 9.94
C ALA A 100 5.83 -28.88 9.91
N LEU A 101 4.74 -29.65 10.09
CA LEU A 101 3.37 -29.13 10.18
C LEU A 101 3.19 -28.22 11.40
N SER A 102 3.79 -28.58 12.54
CA SER A 102 3.77 -27.75 13.75
C SER A 102 4.52 -26.42 13.54
N ALA A 103 5.67 -26.44 12.86
CA ALA A 103 6.43 -25.23 12.52
C ALA A 103 5.66 -24.31 11.55
N LEU A 104 4.93 -24.90 10.60
CA LEU A 104 4.01 -24.16 9.74
C LEU A 104 2.91 -23.48 10.56
N ALA A 105 2.23 -24.22 11.45
CA ALA A 105 1.17 -23.69 12.30
C ALA A 105 1.65 -22.52 13.19
N ASP A 106 2.84 -22.64 13.80
CA ASP A 106 3.45 -21.55 14.58
C ASP A 106 3.76 -20.32 13.70
N SER A 107 4.28 -20.54 12.49
CA SER A 107 4.53 -19.46 11.52
C SER A 107 3.25 -18.74 11.10
N PHE A 108 2.15 -19.48 10.90
CA PHE A 108 0.84 -18.90 10.59
C PHE A 108 0.29 -18.08 11.77
N ALA A 109 0.44 -18.56 13.01
CA ALA A 109 0.03 -17.84 14.20
C ALA A 109 0.81 -16.52 14.37
N LYS A 110 2.14 -16.55 14.19
CA LYS A 110 3.02 -15.37 14.24
C LYS A 110 2.69 -14.36 13.13
N MET A 111 2.44 -14.84 11.92
CA MET A 111 2.00 -13.99 10.82
C MET A 111 0.68 -13.32 11.18
N THR A 112 -0.32 -14.08 11.65
CA THR A 112 -1.64 -13.54 12.00
C THR A 112 -1.54 -12.48 13.12
N ALA A 113 -0.76 -12.73 14.17
CA ALA A 113 -0.52 -11.78 15.25
C ALA A 113 0.18 -10.50 14.76
N SER A 114 1.14 -10.62 13.83
CA SER A 114 1.84 -9.49 13.23
C SER A 114 0.95 -8.72 12.24
N SER A 115 0.09 -9.43 11.52
CA SER A 115 -0.83 -8.85 10.53
C SER A 115 -1.85 -7.91 11.17
N LYS A 116 -2.36 -8.23 12.36
CA LYS A 116 -3.27 -7.35 13.13
C LYS A 116 -2.63 -6.01 13.53
N LYS A 117 -1.31 -5.93 13.60
CA LYS A 117 -0.57 -4.69 13.86
C LYS A 117 -0.24 -3.91 12.58
N LEU A 118 -0.20 -4.60 11.43
CA LEU A 118 0.18 -4.04 10.13
C LEU A 118 -1.03 -3.63 9.28
N LEU A 119 -2.16 -4.31 9.49
CA LEU A 119 -3.47 -3.96 8.97
C LEU A 119 -4.26 -3.37 10.13
N PRO A 120 -4.22 -2.04 10.37
CA PRO A 120 -5.22 -1.45 11.23
C PRO A 120 -6.59 -1.82 10.64
N GLU A 121 -7.46 -2.44 11.44
CA GLU A 121 -8.85 -2.67 11.04
C GLU A 121 -9.52 -1.31 10.91
N THR A 122 -9.40 -0.75 9.73
CA THR A 122 -10.29 0.21 9.12
C THR A 122 -9.78 0.34 7.70
N SER A 123 -10.44 -0.33 6.76
CA SER A 123 -10.35 0.06 5.36
C SER A 123 -10.40 1.59 5.31
N ALA A 124 -9.51 2.25 4.58
CA ALA A 124 -9.54 3.72 4.45
C ALA A 124 -10.96 4.25 4.15
N MET A 125 -11.77 3.43 3.46
CA MET A 125 -13.19 3.63 3.23
C MET A 125 -14.05 3.58 4.51
N ALA A 126 -13.82 2.62 5.40
CA ALA A 126 -14.47 2.52 6.71
C ALA A 126 -14.07 3.70 7.62
N THR A 127 -12.80 4.14 7.61
CA THR A 127 -12.38 5.36 8.33
C THR A 127 -13.04 6.59 7.74
N ALA A 128 -13.04 6.76 6.42
CA ALA A 128 -13.69 7.87 5.75
C ALA A 128 -15.20 7.91 6.05
N MET A 129 -15.86 6.77 6.01
CA MET A 129 -17.28 6.66 6.36
C MET A 129 -17.53 7.01 7.83
N ARG A 130 -16.68 6.53 8.74
CA ARG A 130 -16.73 6.87 10.17
C ARG A 130 -16.56 8.37 10.41
N SER A 131 -15.68 9.03 9.67
CA SER A 131 -15.46 10.48 9.76
C SER A 131 -16.69 11.27 9.31
N ILE A 132 -17.37 10.84 8.23
CA ILE A 132 -18.63 11.44 7.77
C ILE A 132 -19.73 11.27 8.83
N GLU A 133 -19.88 10.08 9.40
CA GLU A 133 -20.84 9.81 10.49
C GLU A 133 -20.59 10.68 11.73
N LEU A 134 -19.33 10.84 12.13
CA LEU A 134 -18.96 11.69 13.26
C LEU A 134 -19.32 13.16 13.00
N MET A 135 -19.09 13.64 11.77
CA MET A 135 -19.45 15.00 11.39
C MET A 135 -20.97 15.21 11.38
N ALA A 136 -21.73 14.27 10.83
CA ALA A 136 -23.19 14.28 10.86
C ALA A 136 -23.71 14.35 12.31
N ASN A 137 -23.10 13.58 13.22
CA ASN A 137 -23.45 13.59 14.63
C ASN A 137 -23.12 14.92 15.32
N ILE A 138 -22.01 15.57 14.97
CA ILE A 138 -21.68 16.91 15.47
C ILE A 138 -22.70 17.93 15.00
N VAL A 139 -23.10 17.90 13.73
CA VAL A 139 -24.13 18.81 13.17
C VAL A 139 -25.46 18.57 13.88
N LYS A 140 -25.91 17.32 13.95
CA LYS A 140 -27.13 16.93 14.67
C LYS A 140 -27.16 17.41 16.12
N THR A 141 -26.02 17.35 16.82
CA THR A 141 -25.96 17.65 18.24
C THR A 141 -25.75 19.14 18.53
N LYS A 142 -24.93 19.83 17.74
CA LYS A 142 -24.53 21.22 18.00
C LYS A 142 -25.26 22.25 17.14
N LYS A 143 -25.67 21.87 15.93
CA LYS A 143 -26.28 22.75 14.92
C LYS A 143 -27.41 22.03 14.16
N PRO A 144 -28.46 21.54 14.86
CA PRO A 144 -29.47 20.67 14.25
C PRO A 144 -30.24 21.30 13.09
N HIS A 145 -30.35 22.64 13.04
CA HIS A 145 -30.97 23.36 11.93
C HIS A 145 -30.19 23.22 10.61
N LEU A 146 -28.89 22.91 10.66
CA LEU A 146 -28.04 22.68 9.47
C LEU A 146 -28.05 21.22 9.02
N LEU A 147 -28.75 20.32 9.72
CA LEU A 147 -28.75 18.90 9.38
C LEU A 147 -29.35 18.63 7.99
N PRO A 148 -30.47 19.27 7.56
CA PRO A 148 -30.99 19.10 6.21
C PRO A 148 -29.96 19.50 5.14
N ASP A 149 -29.37 20.69 5.27
CA ASP A 149 -28.37 21.21 4.34
C ASP A 149 -27.10 20.33 4.31
N PHE A 150 -26.71 19.79 5.47
CA PHE A 150 -25.57 18.88 5.57
C PHE A 150 -25.81 17.55 4.86
N LEU A 151 -27.04 17.01 4.92
CA LEU A 151 -27.40 15.79 4.21
C LEU A 151 -27.43 16.02 2.69
N GLU A 152 -27.94 17.16 2.24
CA GLU A 152 -27.93 17.55 0.82
C GLU A 152 -26.49 17.64 0.27
N MET A 153 -25.55 18.16 1.07
CA MET A 153 -24.12 18.16 0.71
C MET A 153 -23.51 16.76 0.58
N LEU A 154 -24.01 15.75 1.30
CA LEU A 154 -23.53 14.37 1.16
C LEU A 154 -23.99 13.74 -0.16
N ASP A 155 -25.19 14.08 -0.63
CA ASP A 155 -25.68 13.64 -1.94
C ASP A 155 -24.81 14.23 -3.07
N ASP A 156 -24.44 15.51 -2.97
CA ASP A 156 -23.49 16.15 -3.89
C ASP A 156 -22.10 15.50 -3.82
N LEU A 157 -21.63 15.17 -2.62
CA LEU A 157 -20.36 14.47 -2.40
C LEU A 157 -20.36 13.11 -3.09
N GLU A 158 -21.46 12.36 -3.04
CA GLU A 158 -21.60 11.08 -3.74
C GLU A 158 -21.43 11.23 -5.25
N VAL A 159 -22.01 12.29 -5.84
CA VAL A 159 -21.88 12.61 -7.26
C VAL A 159 -20.43 12.95 -7.63
N GLN A 160 -19.73 13.71 -6.80
CA GLN A 160 -18.32 14.05 -7.04
C GLN A 160 -17.41 12.82 -6.89
N PHE A 161 -17.64 11.98 -5.86
CA PHE A 161 -16.91 10.73 -5.68
C PHE A 161 -16.99 9.82 -6.91
N LYS A 162 -18.19 9.68 -7.48
CA LYS A 162 -18.43 8.90 -8.71
C LYS A 162 -17.71 9.46 -9.95
N LYS A 163 -17.37 10.76 -9.97
CA LYS A 163 -16.63 11.39 -11.08
C LYS A 163 -15.12 11.29 -10.90
N GLU A 164 -14.65 11.42 -9.66
CA GLU A 164 -13.22 11.56 -9.35
C GLU A 164 -12.52 10.20 -9.16
N PHE A 165 -13.26 9.16 -8.78
CA PHE A 165 -12.72 7.80 -8.54
C PHE A 165 -13.26 6.74 -9.51
N LYS A 166 -13.69 7.15 -10.72
CA LYS A 166 -14.04 6.25 -11.82
C LYS A 166 -12.88 6.03 -12.78
#